data_AF-R1EA12-F1
#
_entry.id   AF-R1EA12-F1
#
_cell.length_a   1.000
_cell.length_b   1.000
_cell.length_c   1.000
_cell.angle_alpha   90.00
_cell.angle_beta   90.00
_cell.angle_gamma   90.00
#
_symmetry.space_group_name_H-M   'P 1'
#
loop_
_entity.id
_entity.type
_entity.pdbx_description
1 polymer ?
#
loop_
_entity_poly.entity_id
_entity_poly.type
_entity_poly.pdbx_seq_one_letter_code
_entity_poly.pdbx_strand_id
1 'polypeptide(L)'
;MPPAALTPSQITRSDFLAALRRYDALVPAALKPLDAQRYDAIPAALAARRSDASSPSAFSLTHAEVLDLVTWKLKHGTFRPTLLALVRGNPAELVQSTTAAAFALLDRGGGDDDVAKALKTLVALRGVGPATASLLLAVAEPAGTPFFSDEVFRI
;
A
#
# COMPACT_ATOMS: atom_id res chain seq x y z
N MET A 1 6.80 -25.73 -25.20
CA MET A 1 5.68 -24.78 -25.39
C MET A 1 5.62 -23.88 -24.17
N PRO A 2 5.43 -22.56 -24.32
CA PRO A 2 5.08 -21.73 -23.17
C PRO A 2 3.77 -22.25 -22.55
N PRO A 3 3.62 -22.25 -21.22
CA PRO A 3 2.36 -22.63 -20.60
C PRO A 3 1.24 -21.74 -21.15
N ALA A 4 0.09 -22.34 -21.45
CA ALA A 4 -1.07 -21.60 -21.93
C ALA A 4 -1.38 -20.44 -20.97
N ALA A 5 -1.63 -19.25 -21.51
CA ALA A 5 -2.01 -18.10 -20.72
C ALA A 5 -3.34 -18.40 -20.01
N LEU A 6 -3.32 -18.45 -18.67
CA LEU A 6 -4.50 -18.69 -17.86
C LEU A 6 -5.46 -17.50 -17.99
N THR A 7 -6.74 -17.77 -18.23
CA THR A 7 -7.78 -16.73 -18.15
C THR A 7 -8.23 -16.52 -16.70
N PRO A 8 -8.87 -15.38 -16.36
CA PRO A 8 -9.41 -15.15 -15.02
C PRO A 8 -10.42 -16.22 -14.56
N SER A 9 -11.10 -16.90 -15.48
CA SER A 9 -12.04 -17.98 -15.18
C SER A 9 -11.37 -19.34 -14.97
N GLN A 10 -10.08 -19.48 -15.30
CA GLN A 10 -9.33 -20.74 -15.23
C GLN A 10 -8.31 -20.76 -14.09
N ILE A 11 -7.86 -19.58 -13.64
CA ILE A 11 -6.81 -19.48 -12.61
C ILE A 11 -7.29 -20.11 -11.29
N THR A 12 -6.56 -21.12 -10.83
CA THR A 12 -6.81 -21.74 -9.53
C THR A 12 -5.92 -21.12 -8.45
N ARG A 13 -6.24 -21.38 -7.18
CA ARG A 13 -5.36 -21.05 -6.06
C ARG A 13 -3.96 -21.66 -6.23
N SER A 14 -3.88 -22.88 -6.76
CA SER A 14 -2.60 -23.56 -7.00
C SER A 14 -1.77 -22.82 -8.05
N ASP A 15 -2.40 -22.38 -9.14
CA ASP A 15 -1.74 -21.62 -10.20
C ASP A 15 -1.20 -20.29 -9.67
N PHE A 16 -2.02 -19.59 -8.88
CA PHE A 16 -1.61 -18.34 -8.22
C PHE A 16 -0.40 -18.57 -7.30
N LEU A 17 -0.43 -19.58 -6.45
CA LEU A 17 0.69 -19.91 -5.55
C LEU A 17 1.95 -20.32 -6.32
N ALA A 18 1.81 -21.05 -7.43
CA ALA A 18 2.91 -21.39 -8.31
C ALA A 18 3.51 -20.16 -9.03
N ALA A 19 2.68 -19.17 -9.38
CA ALA A 19 3.16 -17.89 -9.88
C ALA A 19 3.87 -17.09 -8.79
N LEU A 20 3.28 -16.99 -7.59
CA LEU A 20 3.84 -16.26 -6.45
C LEU A 20 5.23 -16.78 -6.05
N ARG A 21 5.45 -18.10 -6.05
CA ARG A 21 6.77 -18.70 -5.74
C ARG A 21 7.89 -18.26 -6.68
N ARG A 22 7.57 -17.82 -7.89
CA ARG A 22 8.56 -17.35 -8.87
C ARG A 22 8.86 -15.86 -8.73
N TYR A 23 8.07 -15.13 -7.94
CA TYR A 23 8.15 -13.67 -7.84
C TYR A 23 9.55 -13.20 -7.40
N ASP A 24 10.12 -13.76 -6.33
CA ASP A 24 11.44 -13.33 -5.82
C ASP A 24 12.58 -13.51 -6.85
N ALA A 25 12.48 -14.53 -7.70
CA ALA A 25 13.45 -14.78 -8.77
C ALA A 25 13.27 -13.82 -9.97
N LEU A 26 12.08 -13.24 -10.14
CA LEU A 26 11.72 -12.38 -11.27
C LEU A 26 11.81 -10.89 -10.94
N VAL A 27 11.69 -10.53 -9.67
CA VAL A 27 11.80 -9.15 -9.21
C VAL A 27 13.22 -8.61 -9.46
N PRO A 28 13.36 -7.47 -10.16
CA PRO A 28 14.64 -6.79 -10.30
C PRO A 28 15.27 -6.49 -8.93
N ALA A 29 16.59 -6.69 -8.80
CA ALA A 29 17.31 -6.48 -7.54
C ALA A 29 17.08 -5.09 -6.92
N ALA A 30 16.87 -4.06 -7.74
CA ALA A 30 16.59 -2.69 -7.31
C ALA A 30 15.20 -2.51 -6.63
N LEU A 31 14.26 -3.44 -6.84
CA LEU A 31 12.93 -3.40 -6.25
C LEU A 31 12.82 -4.20 -4.96
N LYS A 32 13.68 -5.20 -4.75
CA LYS A 32 13.68 -6.04 -3.53
C LYS A 32 13.69 -5.24 -2.22
N PRO A 33 14.50 -4.17 -2.06
CA PRO A 33 14.45 -3.36 -0.84
C PRO A 33 13.11 -2.65 -0.64
N LEU A 34 12.50 -2.19 -1.73
CA LEU A 34 11.19 -1.53 -1.69
C LEU A 34 10.07 -2.54 -1.38
N ASP A 35 10.17 -3.76 -1.90
CA ASP A 35 9.26 -4.86 -1.56
C ASP A 35 9.34 -5.19 -0.07
N ALA A 36 10.55 -5.32 0.48
CA ALA A 36 10.75 -5.54 1.90
C ALA A 36 10.15 -4.40 2.76
N GLN A 37 10.24 -3.14 2.30
CA GLN A 37 9.55 -2.04 2.98
C GLN A 37 8.03 -2.21 2.97
N ARG A 38 7.45 -2.47 1.80
CA ARG A 38 6.00 -2.58 1.62
C ARG A 38 5.40 -3.79 2.33
N TYR A 39 6.00 -4.96 2.18
CA TYR A 39 5.41 -6.24 2.58
C TYR A 39 5.78 -6.65 4.00
N ASP A 40 6.95 -6.21 4.50
CA ASP A 40 7.48 -6.68 5.78
C ASP A 40 7.67 -5.53 6.79
N ALA A 41 8.57 -4.59 6.50
CA ALA A 41 9.06 -3.63 7.49
C ALA A 41 7.99 -2.64 7.96
N ILE A 42 7.27 -2.01 7.03
CA ILE A 42 6.23 -1.02 7.36
C ILE A 42 5.02 -1.70 8.03
N PRO A 43 4.47 -2.82 7.52
CA PRO A 43 3.41 -3.53 8.21
C PRO A 43 3.80 -4.00 9.61
N ALA A 44 5.02 -4.54 9.80
CA ALA A 44 5.50 -4.96 11.12
C ALA A 44 5.63 -3.76 12.09
N ALA A 45 6.18 -2.63 11.62
CA ALA A 45 6.28 -1.42 12.41
C ALA A 45 4.89 -0.88 12.81
N LEU A 46 3.93 -0.90 11.89
CA LEU A 46 2.55 -0.50 12.15
C LEU A 46 1.86 -1.45 13.15
N ALA A 47 2.06 -2.76 13.05
CA ALA A 47 1.53 -3.74 13.99
C ALA A 47 2.09 -3.55 15.41
N ALA A 48 3.39 -3.24 15.51
CA ALA A 48 4.03 -2.91 16.78
C ALA A 48 3.46 -1.62 17.39
N ARG A 49 3.29 -0.56 16.57
CA ARG A 49 2.67 0.72 16.97
C ARG A 49 1.21 0.55 17.41
N ARG A 50 0.44 -0.30 16.71
CA ARG A 50 -0.96 -0.60 17.06
C ARG A 50 -1.09 -1.29 18.41
N SER A 51 -0.09 -2.11 18.76
CA SER A 51 -0.06 -2.87 20.03
C SER A 51 0.46 -2.06 21.21
N ASP A 52 1.05 -0.88 20.97
CA ASP A 52 1.52 0.02 22.01
C ASP A 52 0.37 0.87 22.57
N ALA A 53 -0.24 0.40 23.65
CA ALA A 53 -1.32 1.08 24.35
C ALA A 53 -0.92 2.44 24.95
N SER A 54 0.39 2.74 25.02
CA SER A 54 0.92 3.99 25.58
C SER A 54 0.76 5.18 24.65
N SER A 55 0.57 4.93 23.34
CA SER A 55 0.36 5.99 22.35
C SER A 55 -0.55 5.52 21.20
N PRO A 56 -1.89 5.67 21.34
CA PRO A 56 -2.82 5.34 20.26
C PRO A 56 -2.59 6.13 18.96
N SER A 57 -2.02 7.34 19.08
CA SER A 57 -1.56 8.17 17.95
C SER A 57 -0.34 7.61 17.22
N ALA A 58 0.36 6.63 17.81
CA ALA A 58 1.49 5.97 17.17
C ALA A 58 1.06 5.10 16.00
N PHE A 59 -0.20 4.64 15.92
CA PHE A 59 -0.69 3.89 14.77
C PHE A 59 -0.93 4.81 13.56
N SER A 60 0.17 5.23 12.94
CA SER A 60 0.24 6.12 11.78
C SER A 60 1.50 5.85 10.97
N LEU A 61 1.54 6.40 9.76
CA LEU A 61 2.75 6.39 8.93
C LEU A 61 3.57 7.65 9.18
N THR A 62 4.88 7.46 9.21
CA THR A 62 5.84 8.56 9.11
C THR A 62 5.89 9.08 7.67
N HIS A 63 6.37 10.32 7.50
CA HIS A 63 6.57 10.90 6.18
C HIS A 63 7.52 10.07 5.30
N ALA A 64 8.59 9.55 5.88
CA ALA A 64 9.55 8.69 5.20
C ALA A 64 8.90 7.40 4.68
N GLU A 65 8.09 6.72 5.51
CA GLU A 65 7.38 5.51 5.09
C GLU A 65 6.40 5.77 3.95
N VAL A 66 5.68 6.89 3.98
CA VAL A 66 4.80 7.28 2.85
C VAL A 66 5.62 7.51 1.57
N LEU A 67 6.80 8.12 1.66
CA LEU A 67 7.68 8.31 0.51
C LEU A 67 8.20 6.98 -0.05
N ASP A 68 8.57 6.03 0.80
CA ASP A 68 9.02 4.71 0.38
C ASP A 68 7.90 3.94 -0.32
N LEU A 69 6.67 3.99 0.21
CA LEU A 69 5.50 3.35 -0.41
C LEU A 69 5.13 3.98 -1.75
N VAL A 70 5.18 5.31 -1.86
CA VAL A 70 4.93 6.01 -3.14
C VAL A 70 6.05 5.70 -4.14
N THR A 71 7.30 5.63 -3.68
CA THR A 71 8.43 5.23 -4.54
C THR A 71 8.27 3.81 -5.03
N TRP A 72 7.90 2.87 -4.14
CA TRP A 72 7.57 1.50 -4.49
C TRP A 72 6.48 1.44 -5.56
N LYS A 73 5.38 2.19 -5.38
CA LYS A 73 4.26 2.25 -6.35
C LYS A 73 4.72 2.75 -7.71
N LEU A 74 5.47 3.85 -7.76
CA LEU A 74 5.92 4.47 -9.01
C LEU A 74 6.94 3.62 -9.76
N LYS A 75 7.68 2.75 -9.06
CA LYS A 75 8.64 1.82 -9.64
C LYS A 75 7.99 0.53 -10.17
N HIS A 76 6.84 0.14 -9.61
CA HIS A 76 6.06 -1.02 -10.06
C HIS A 76 4.96 -0.69 -11.07
N GLY A 77 4.60 0.60 -11.22
CA GLY A 77 3.56 1.06 -12.12
C GLY A 77 4.05 2.10 -13.14
N THR A 78 3.14 2.98 -13.56
CA THR A 78 3.50 4.11 -14.43
C THR A 78 4.29 5.15 -13.65
N PHE A 79 5.52 5.41 -14.07
CA PHE A 79 6.38 6.41 -13.43
C PHE A 79 5.83 7.83 -13.63
N ARG A 80 5.46 8.49 -12.52
CA ARG A 80 4.91 9.86 -12.48
C ARG A 80 5.68 10.68 -11.44
N PRO A 81 6.85 11.26 -11.79
CA PRO A 81 7.76 11.89 -10.83
C PRO A 81 7.15 13.09 -10.09
N THR A 82 6.20 13.77 -10.71
CA THR A 82 5.43 14.88 -10.11
C THR A 82 4.67 14.45 -8.85
N LEU A 83 4.19 13.21 -8.77
CA LEU A 83 3.48 12.71 -7.58
C LEU A 83 4.41 12.64 -6.37
N LEU A 84 5.64 12.17 -6.56
CA LEU A 84 6.62 12.08 -5.47
C LEU A 84 6.98 13.48 -4.93
N ALA A 85 7.12 14.47 -5.82
CA ALA A 85 7.39 15.85 -5.41
C ALA A 85 6.23 16.46 -4.59
N LEU A 86 4.98 16.16 -4.96
CA LEU A 86 3.80 16.59 -4.20
C LEU A 86 3.76 15.95 -2.82
N VAL A 87 4.04 14.65 -2.72
CA VAL A 87 4.05 13.91 -1.45
C VAL A 87 5.13 14.47 -0.51
N ARG A 88 6.34 14.73 -1.04
CA ARG A 88 7.44 15.34 -0.28
C ARG A 88 7.07 16.68 0.34
N GLY A 89 6.19 17.45 -0.31
CA GLY A 89 5.75 18.76 0.17
C GLY A 89 4.69 18.72 1.28
N ASN A 90 4.21 17.55 1.71
CA ASN A 90 3.31 17.47 2.87
C ASN A 90 4.09 17.61 4.18
N PRO A 91 3.61 18.39 5.17
CA PRO A 91 4.18 18.40 6.52
C PRO A 91 4.13 17.02 7.18
N ALA A 92 5.16 16.67 7.96
CA ALA A 92 5.23 15.37 8.64
C ALA A 92 4.07 15.14 9.61
N GLU A 93 3.69 16.16 10.37
CA GLU A 93 2.55 16.14 11.30
C GLU A 93 1.22 15.92 10.57
N LEU A 94 1.06 16.51 9.38
CA LEU A 94 -0.14 16.32 8.55
C LEU A 94 -0.22 14.86 8.07
N VAL A 95 0.91 14.27 7.64
CA VAL A 95 0.95 12.87 7.23
C VAL A 95 0.58 11.94 8.39
N GLN A 96 1.18 12.14 9.56
CA GLN A 96 0.90 11.32 10.75
C GLN A 96 -0.57 11.44 11.19
N SER A 97 -1.08 12.66 11.35
CA SER A 97 -2.47 12.88 11.78
C SER A 97 -3.49 12.35 10.77
N THR A 98 -3.25 12.54 9.47
CA THR A 98 -4.16 12.07 8.41
C THR A 98 -4.17 10.54 8.34
N THR A 99 -3.01 9.89 8.43
CA THR A 99 -2.92 8.42 8.40
C THR A 99 -3.47 7.79 9.67
N ALA A 100 -3.22 8.37 10.85
CA ALA A 100 -3.85 7.96 12.10
C ALA A 100 -5.39 8.01 12.01
N ALA A 101 -5.93 9.12 11.50
CA ALA A 101 -7.37 9.28 11.36
C ALA A 101 -7.99 8.27 10.38
N ALA A 102 -7.30 7.99 9.27
CA ALA A 102 -7.75 6.99 8.30
C ALA A 102 -7.70 5.57 8.88
N PHE A 103 -6.64 5.21 9.60
CA PHE A 103 -6.48 3.87 10.14
C PHE A 103 -7.44 3.60 11.32
N ALA A 104 -7.74 4.60 12.13
CA ALA A 104 -8.74 4.50 13.19
C ALA A 104 -10.16 4.21 12.67
N LEU A 105 -10.44 4.48 11.38
CA LEU A 105 -11.70 4.07 10.74
C LEU A 105 -11.71 2.58 10.41
N LEU A 106 -10.56 2.00 10.06
CA LEU A 106 -10.43 0.56 9.81
C LEU A 106 -10.62 -0.25 11.11
N ASP A 107 -10.08 0.23 12.23
CA ASP A 107 -10.22 -0.42 13.54
C ASP A 107 -11.66 -0.52 14.06
N ARG A 108 -12.58 0.31 13.54
CA ARG A 108 -13.99 0.35 13.97
C ARG A 108 -14.86 -0.77 13.38
N GLY A 109 -14.27 -1.67 12.59
CA GLY A 109 -14.97 -2.82 12.00
C GLY A 109 -14.87 -2.90 10.48
N GLY A 110 -14.21 -1.95 9.83
CA GLY A 110 -13.81 -2.06 8.42
C GLY A 110 -14.94 -2.23 7.41
N GLY A 111 -16.15 -1.74 7.71
CA GLY A 111 -17.26 -1.77 6.75
C GLY A 111 -16.98 -0.90 5.52
N ASP A 112 -17.67 -1.17 4.40
CA ASP A 112 -17.48 -0.47 3.13
C ASP A 112 -17.51 1.06 3.26
N ASP A 113 -18.40 1.58 4.11
CA ASP A 113 -18.51 3.02 4.40
C ASP A 113 -17.27 3.57 5.11
N ASP A 114 -16.67 2.80 6.02
CA ASP A 114 -15.49 3.22 6.76
C ASP A 114 -14.23 3.14 5.90
N VAL A 115 -14.13 2.14 5.02
CA VAL A 115 -13.09 2.09 3.98
C VAL A 115 -13.21 3.29 3.03
N ALA A 116 -14.43 3.62 2.59
CA ALA A 116 -14.66 4.77 1.72
C ALA A 116 -14.29 6.11 2.41
N LYS A 117 -14.59 6.26 3.70
CA LYS A 117 -14.17 7.42 4.50
C LYS A 117 -12.65 7.46 4.68
N ALA A 118 -12.02 6.33 4.99
CA ALA A 118 -10.57 6.23 5.17
C ALA A 118 -9.83 6.63 3.88
N LEU A 119 -10.29 6.15 2.73
CA LEU A 119 -9.79 6.57 1.42
C LEU A 119 -9.92 8.08 1.21
N LYS A 120 -11.11 8.65 1.47
CA LYS A 120 -11.35 10.10 1.35
C LYS A 120 -10.44 10.92 2.25
N THR A 121 -10.21 10.46 3.49
CA THR A 121 -9.27 11.10 4.43
C THR A 121 -7.86 11.13 3.86
N LEU A 122 -7.35 10.01 3.34
CA LEU A 122 -5.99 9.93 2.80
C LEU A 122 -5.78 10.77 1.53
N VAL A 123 -6.83 10.93 0.70
CA VAL A 123 -6.78 11.74 -0.53
C VAL A 123 -6.60 13.25 -0.22
N ALA A 124 -6.77 13.68 1.03
CA ALA A 124 -6.42 15.05 1.44
C ALA A 124 -4.91 15.35 1.35
N LEU A 125 -4.04 14.32 1.37
CA LEU A 125 -2.60 14.49 1.21
C LEU A 125 -2.23 14.82 -0.24
N ARG A 126 -1.37 15.82 -0.43
CA ARG A 126 -0.92 16.21 -1.77
C ARG A 126 -0.18 15.06 -2.43
N GLY A 127 -0.56 14.72 -3.67
CA GLY A 127 0.04 13.62 -4.43
C GLY A 127 -0.47 12.22 -4.05
N VAL A 128 -1.44 12.12 -3.12
CA VAL A 128 -2.12 10.87 -2.77
C VAL A 128 -3.49 10.83 -3.45
N GLY A 129 -3.63 10.00 -4.49
CA GLY A 129 -4.94 9.68 -5.09
C GLY A 129 -5.51 8.36 -4.57
N PRO A 130 -6.70 7.93 -5.03
CA PRO A 130 -7.36 6.70 -4.55
C PRO A 130 -6.49 5.45 -4.61
N ALA A 131 -5.72 5.27 -5.69
CA ALA A 131 -4.78 4.16 -5.82
C ALA A 131 -3.61 4.23 -4.82
N THR A 132 -3.11 5.43 -4.50
CA THR A 132 -2.06 5.56 -3.47
C THR A 132 -2.67 5.40 -2.07
N ALA A 133 -3.87 5.93 -1.84
CA ALA A 133 -4.59 5.76 -0.57
C ALA A 133 -4.87 4.29 -0.27
N SER A 134 -5.30 3.49 -1.26
CA SER A 134 -5.50 2.05 -1.07
C SER A 134 -4.20 1.31 -0.75
N LEU A 135 -3.04 1.76 -1.25
CA LEU A 135 -1.73 1.23 -0.85
C LEU A 135 -1.45 1.49 0.63
N LEU A 136 -1.71 2.71 1.12
CA LEU A 136 -1.46 3.06 2.52
C LEU A 136 -2.38 2.28 3.46
N LEU A 137 -3.64 2.03 3.07
CA LEU A 137 -4.54 1.17 3.84
C LEU A 137 -4.12 -0.30 3.79
N ALA A 138 -3.64 -0.79 2.64
CA ALA A 138 -3.18 -2.17 2.49
C ALA A 138 -1.95 -2.50 3.34
N VAL A 139 -1.09 -1.53 3.68
CA VAL A 139 0.01 -1.78 4.63
C VAL A 139 -0.42 -1.71 6.09
N ALA A 140 -1.48 -0.94 6.39
CA ALA A 140 -2.04 -0.84 7.73
C ALA A 140 -2.92 -2.04 8.10
N GLU A 141 -3.59 -2.62 7.11
CA GLU A 141 -4.43 -3.80 7.28
C GLU A 141 -4.23 -4.81 6.12
N PRO A 142 -3.08 -5.52 6.07
CA PRO A 142 -2.74 -6.39 4.95
C PRO A 142 -3.69 -7.57 4.72
N ALA A 143 -4.40 -8.00 5.77
CA ALA A 143 -5.33 -9.12 5.69
C ALA A 143 -6.70 -8.71 5.11
N GLY A 144 -7.13 -7.46 5.33
CA GLY A 144 -8.48 -7.00 5.00
C GLY A 144 -8.55 -5.98 3.86
N THR A 145 -7.46 -5.27 3.56
CA THR A 145 -7.50 -4.18 2.58
C THR A 145 -6.66 -4.50 1.33
N PRO A 146 -7.29 -4.73 0.17
CA PRO A 146 -6.56 -4.91 -1.08
C PRO A 146 -5.95 -3.59 -1.57
N PHE A 147 -4.75 -3.68 -2.13
CA PHE A 147 -4.16 -2.57 -2.88
C PHE A 147 -4.70 -2.54 -4.31
N PHE A 148 -5.28 -1.40 -4.70
CA PHE A 148 -5.71 -1.15 -6.06
C PHE A 148 -4.65 -0.34 -6.81
N SER A 149 -3.79 -1.03 -7.55
CA SER A 149 -2.80 -0.38 -8.42
C SER A 149 -3.48 0.20 -9.64
N ASP A 150 -2.96 1.32 -10.16
CA ASP A 150 -3.31 1.80 -11.50
C ASP A 150 -2.98 0.68 -12.50
N GLU A 151 -4.01 0.08 -13.09
CA GLU A 151 -3.88 -1.18 -13.82
C GLU A 151 -3.18 -0.96 -15.17
N VAL A 152 -2.17 -1.79 -15.44
CA VAL A 152 -1.35 -1.76 -16.65
C VAL A 152 -1.96 -2.70 -17.71
N PHE A 153 -3.27 -2.64 -17.93
CA PHE A 153 -3.83 -3.25 -19.13
C PHE A 153 -3.68 -2.25 -20.27
N ARG A 154 -2.50 -2.28 -20.92
CA ARG A 154 -2.35 -1.68 -22.26
C ARG A 154 -2.70 -2.76 -23.27
N ILE A 155 -3.82 -2.56 -23.96
CA ILE A 155 -4.18 -3.29 -25.18
C ILE A 155 -3.20 -2.90 -26.29
#